data_AF-A0A6L3F217-F1
#
_entry.id   AF-A0A6L3F217-F1
#
_cell.length_a   1.000
_cell.length_b   1.000
_cell.length_c   1.000
_cell.angle_alpha   90.00
_cell.angle_beta   90.00
_cell.angle_gamma   90.00
#
_symmetry.space_group_name_H-M   'P 1'
#
loop_
_entity.id
_entity.type
_entity.pdbx_description
1 polymer ?
#
loop_
_entity_poly.entity_id
_entity_poly.type
_entity_poly.pdbx_seq_one_letter_code
_entity_poly.pdbx_strand_id
1 'polypeptide(L)' 'ANPGAIYPVMTMLEKQGFIVGEWEDPYKRTVRIYRLTETGQQEMSRLKAIVRPKLEEAIAVLQDLAKDLNGNESEFL' A
#
# COMPACT_ATOMS: atom_id res chain seq x y z
N ALA A 1 13.40 -10.17 -2.78
CA ALA A 1 12.84 -9.06 -3.56
C ALA A 1 13.76 -8.80 -4.75
N ASN A 2 13.25 -8.75 -5.97
CA ASN A 2 14.06 -8.41 -7.16
C ASN A 2 14.34 -6.88 -7.12
N PRO A 3 15.58 -6.42 -6.90
CA PRO A 3 15.89 -4.99 -6.84
C PRO A 3 15.52 -4.25 -8.12
N GLY A 4 15.54 -4.95 -9.27
CA GLY A 4 15.18 -4.37 -10.56
C GLY A 4 13.74 -3.84 -10.65
N ALA A 5 12.83 -4.31 -9.79
CA ALA A 5 11.44 -3.87 -9.78
C ALA A 5 11.19 -2.62 -8.94
N ILE A 6 11.98 -2.38 -7.88
CA ILE A 6 11.74 -1.26 -6.96
C ILE A 6 12.22 0.07 -7.55
N TYR A 7 13.32 0.07 -8.30
CA TYR A 7 13.88 1.30 -8.88
C TYR A 7 12.96 1.97 -9.92
N PRO A 8 12.30 1.24 -10.84
CA PRO A 8 11.29 1.82 -11.71
C PRO A 8 10.14 2.47 -10.95
N VAL A 9 9.67 1.84 -9.85
CA VAL A 9 8.60 2.38 -9.02
C VAL A 9 9.06 3.67 -8.32
N MET A 10 10.25 3.69 -7.71
CA MET A 10 10.77 4.91 -7.08
C MET A 10 10.94 6.04 -8.10
N THR A 11 11.45 5.73 -9.29
CA THR A 11 11.60 6.72 -10.37
C THR A 11 10.25 7.29 -10.82
N MET A 12 9.22 6.45 -10.94
CA MET A 12 7.88 6.89 -11.28
C MET A 12 7.30 7.81 -10.20
N LEU A 13 7.43 7.44 -8.93
CA LEU A 13 6.91 8.23 -7.81
C LEU A 13 7.63 9.58 -7.67
N GLU A 14 8.95 9.63 -7.92
CA GLU A 14 9.69 10.90 -7.99
C GLU A 14 9.21 11.77 -9.17
N LYS A 15 9.03 11.19 -10.36
CA LYS A 15 8.51 11.91 -11.54
C LYS A 15 7.11 12.48 -11.33
N GLN A 16 6.28 11.80 -10.56
CA GLN A 16 4.95 12.26 -10.18
C GLN A 16 4.98 13.29 -9.03
N GLY A 17 6.15 13.54 -8.43
CA GLY A 17 6.32 14.49 -7.34
C GLY A 17 5.80 13.99 -5.99
N PHE A 18 5.56 12.67 -5.84
CA PHE A 18 5.06 12.10 -4.59
C PHE A 18 6.17 11.79 -3.59
N ILE A 19 7.39 11.54 -4.06
CA ILE A 19 8.56 11.37 -3.21
C ILE A 19 9.72 12.22 -3.72
N VAL A 20 10.65 12.51 -2.82
CA VAL A 20 11.95 13.12 -3.14
C VAL A 20 13.05 12.25 -2.55
N GLY A 21 14.07 11.94 -3.37
CA GLY A 21 15.25 11.19 -2.97
C GLY A 21 16.47 12.09 -2.80
N GLU A 22 17.15 11.95 -1.67
CA GLU A 22 18.40 12.64 -1.35
C GLU A 22 19.51 11.62 -1.11
N TRP A 23 20.73 11.93 -1.55
CA TRP A 23 21.89 11.11 -1.22
C TRP A 23 22.33 11.39 0.22
N GLU A 24 22.54 10.34 1.01
CA GLU A 24 22.98 10.46 2.41
C GLU A 24 24.35 11.16 2.52
N ASP A 25 25.29 10.76 1.67
CA ASP A 25 26.56 11.44 1.45
C ASP A 25 26.57 12.01 0.02
N PRO A 26 26.68 13.35 -0.16
CA PRO A 26 26.62 13.97 -1.48
C PRO A 26 27.82 13.62 -2.38
N TYR A 27 28.94 13.20 -1.79
CA TYR A 27 30.18 12.85 -2.46
C TYR A 27 30.26 11.36 -2.80
N LYS A 28 29.91 10.49 -1.86
CA LYS A 28 30.02 9.03 -2.05
C LYS A 28 28.78 8.41 -2.67
N ARG A 29 27.59 9.03 -2.51
CA ARG A 29 26.30 8.62 -3.08
C ARG A 29 26.03 7.11 -2.93
N THR A 30 26.31 6.58 -1.75
CA THR A 30 26.18 5.15 -1.43
C THR A 30 24.74 4.74 -1.13
N VAL A 31 23.95 5.66 -0.56
CA VAL A 31 22.56 5.42 -0.16
C VAL A 31 21.71 6.62 -0.58
N ARG A 32 20.59 6.35 -1.24
CA ARG A 32 19.56 7.35 -1.56
C ARG A 32 18.35 7.14 -0.65
N ILE A 33 18.05 8.14 0.16
CA ILE A 33 16.95 8.14 1.12
C ILE A 33 15.78 8.89 0.49
N TYR A 34 14.61 8.24 0.45
CA TYR A 34 13.39 8.84 -0.10
C TYR A 34 12.45 9.29 1.01
N ARG A 35 11.80 10.43 0.83
CA ARG A 35 10.77 10.97 1.72
C ARG A 35 9.54 11.34 0.93
N LEU A 36 8.35 11.24 1.56
CA LEU A 36 7.12 11.74 0.95
C LEU A 36 7.17 13.26 0.88
N THR A 37 6.75 13.80 -0.27
CA THR A 37 6.44 15.23 -0.39
C THR A 37 5.08 15.52 0.24
N GLU A 38 4.71 16.80 0.35
CA GLU A 38 3.36 17.18 0.77
C GLU A 38 2.29 16.60 -0.17
N THR A 39 2.49 16.73 -1.49
CA THR A 39 1.62 16.11 -2.52
C THR A 39 1.54 14.59 -2.35
N GLY A 40 2.67 13.94 -2.03
CA GLY A 40 2.71 12.50 -1.76
C GLY A 40 1.91 12.10 -0.52
N GLN A 41 1.93 12.92 0.54
CA GLN A 41 1.13 12.67 1.74
C GLN A 41 -0.37 12.83 1.47
N GLN A 42 -0.75 13.84 0.69
CA GLN A 42 -2.14 14.07 0.27
C GLN A 42 -2.64 12.90 -0.59
N GLU A 43 -1.86 12.47 -1.58
CA GLU A 43 -2.23 11.35 -2.46
C GLU A 43 -2.30 10.02 -1.70
N MET A 44 -1.35 9.76 -0.80
CA MET A 44 -1.38 8.59 0.09
C MET A 44 -2.66 8.58 0.94
N SER A 45 -3.05 9.74 1.48
CA SER A 45 -4.27 9.86 2.29
C SER A 45 -5.53 9.63 1.44
N ARG A 46 -5.58 10.17 0.22
CA ARG A 46 -6.66 9.94 -0.74
C ARG A 46 -6.80 8.46 -1.10
N LEU A 47 -5.68 7.79 -1.41
CA LEU A 47 -5.67 6.36 -1.72
C LEU A 47 -6.13 5.51 -0.53
N LYS A 48 -5.68 5.83 0.69
CA LYS A 48 -6.14 5.15 1.91
C LYS A 48 -7.64 5.29 2.11
N ALA A 49 -8.19 6.48 1.90
CA ALA A 49 -9.63 6.74 2.02
C ALA A 49 -10.46 5.94 1.00
N ILE A 50 -9.90 5.60 -0.16
CA ILE A 50 -10.57 4.80 -1.19
C ILE A 50 -10.45 3.30 -0.91
N VAL A 51 -9.25 2.83 -0.53
CA VAL A 51 -8.95 1.41 -0.41
C VAL A 51 -9.49 0.83 0.90
N ARG A 52 -9.41 1.57 2.01
CA ARG A 52 -9.82 1.07 3.33
C ARG A 52 -11.29 0.62 3.37
N PRO A 53 -12.29 1.42 2.93
CA PRO A 53 -13.68 0.98 2.94
C PRO A 53 -13.92 -0.27 2.09
N LYS A 54 -13.25 -0.38 0.94
CA LYS A 54 -13.37 -1.56 0.07
C LYS A 54 -12.82 -2.82 0.71
N LEU A 55 -11.71 -2.71 1.45
CA LEU A 55 -11.16 -3.82 2.21
C LEU A 55 -12.08 -4.21 3.37
N GLU A 56 -12.64 -3.23 4.08
CA GLU A 56 -13.59 -3.46 5.17
C GLU A 56 -14.86 -4.18 4.67
N GLU A 57 -15.41 -3.76 3.53
CA GLU A 57 -16.54 -4.42 2.87
C GLU A 57 -16.21 -5.86 2.46
N ALA A 58 -15.06 -6.08 1.81
CA ALA A 58 -14.64 -7.43 1.42
C ALA A 58 -14.46 -8.35 2.64
N ILE A 59 -13.91 -7.84 3.73
CA ILE A 59 -13.77 -8.59 4.99
C ILE A 59 -15.14 -8.94 5.56
N ALA A 60 -16.09 -8.00 5.57
CA ALA A 60 -17.44 -8.24 6.07
C ALA A 60 -18.14 -9.36 5.28
N VAL A 61 -18.07 -9.32 3.95
CA VAL A 61 -18.62 -10.38 3.08
C VAL A 61 -17.99 -11.74 3.38
N LEU A 62 -16.66 -11.81 3.50
CA LEU A 62 -15.97 -13.06 3.82
C LEU A 62 -16.34 -13.59 5.22
N GLN A 63 -16.55 -12.70 6.19
CA GLN A 63 -16.98 -13.06 7.54
C GLN A 63 -18.40 -13.62 7.54
N ASP A 64 -19.31 -13.02 6.78
CA ASP A 64 -20.69 -13.49 6.68
C ASP A 64 -20.75 -14.86 5.99
N LEU A 65 -20.00 -15.06 4.89
CA LEU A 65 -19.84 -16.37 4.26
C LEU A 65 -19.28 -17.43 5.22
N ALA A 66 -18.29 -17.08 6.04
CA ALA A 66 -17.73 -17.99 7.03
C ALA A 66 -18.74 -18.37 8.14
N LYS A 67 -19.59 -17.42 8.56
CA LYS A 67 -20.68 -17.70 9.52
C LYS A 67 -21.72 -18.63 8.92
N ASP A 68 -22.13 -18.39 7.69
CA ASP A 68 -23.12 -19.22 6.99
C ASP A 68 -22.65 -20.67 6.85
N LEU A 69 -21.38 -20.88 6.52
CA LEU A 69 -20.78 -22.22 6.45
C LEU A 69 -20.79 -22.93 7.80
N ASN A 70 -20.39 -22.25 8.88
CA ASN A 70 -20.36 -22.84 10.22
C ASN A 70 -21.76 -23.02 10.83
N GLY A 71 -22.72 -22.16 10.47
CA GLY A 71 -24.12 -22.27 10.90
C GLY A 71 -24.83 -23.46 10.25
N ASN A 72 -24.55 -23.74 8.98
CA ASN A 72 -25.09 -24.89 8.26
C ASN A 72 -24.59 -26.25 8.78
N GLU A 73 -23.46 -26.33 9.49
CA GLU A 73 -23.02 -27.58 10.12
C GLU A 73 -23.92 -28.01 11.30
N SER A 74 -24.72 -27.09 11.85
CA SER A 74 -25.57 -27.33 13.03
C SER A 74 -26.96 -27.89 12.71
N GLU A 75 -27.41 -27.83 11.45
CA GLU A 75 -28.74 -28.33 11.02
C GLU A 75 -28.71 -29.78 10.50
N PHE A 76 -27.54 -30.40 10.39
CA PHE A 76 -27.37 -31.78 9.89
C PHE A 76 -26.99 -32.81 10.96
N LEU A 77 -26.98 -32.43 12.25
CA LEU A 77 -26.82 -33.33 13.41
C LEU A 77 -28.09 -33.35 14.27
#